data_AF-A0A377UZN9-F1
#
_entry.id   AF-A0A377UZN9-F1
#
_cell.length_a   1.000
_cell.length_b   1.000
_cell.length_c   1.000
_cell.angle_alpha   90.00
_cell.angle_beta   90.00
_cell.angle_gamma   90.00
#
_symmetry.space_group_name_H-M   'P 1'
#
loop_
_entity.id
_entity.type
_entity.pdbx_description
1 polymer ?
#
loop_
_entity_poly.entity_id
_entity_poly.type
_entity_poly.pdbx_seq_one_letter_code
_entity_poly.pdbx_strand_id
1 'polypeptide(L)'
;MIDESHVTVPQIGGMYRGDRARKETLVEYGFRLPSALDNRPMKFEEFEALAPQTIYVSATPGAYELDKSGGEVVDQVVRPTGLLDPIIEVRPVATQVDDLLSEIRLRTAINERVLVTTLTKRMAEDLTEYLEEHGERVRYLHSDIDTVERMEIIRDLRLGEFDVLGGDQPAA
;
A
#
# COMPACT_ATOMS: atom_id res chain seq x y z
N MET A 1 13.58 3.65 15.89
CA MET A 1 12.95 4.39 14.78
C MET A 1 12.03 3.43 14.06
N ILE A 2 10.79 3.82 13.80
CA ILE A 2 9.79 3.01 13.12
C ILE A 2 9.45 3.74 11.83
N ASP A 3 9.82 3.12 10.71
CA ASP A 3 9.51 3.62 9.37
C ASP A 3 8.11 3.18 8.94
N GLU A 4 7.47 4.00 8.11
CA GLU A 4 6.04 3.90 7.76
C GLU A 4 5.16 3.53 8.95
N SER A 5 5.28 4.31 10.02
CA SER A 5 4.73 3.98 11.34
C SER A 5 3.24 3.65 11.32
N HIS A 6 2.47 4.33 10.46
CA HIS A 6 1.04 4.13 10.28
C HIS A 6 0.67 2.71 9.81
N VAL A 7 1.60 1.99 9.18
CA VAL A 7 1.47 0.56 8.81
C VAL A 7 2.18 -0.32 9.84
N THR A 8 3.42 0.03 10.20
CA THR A 8 4.27 -0.81 11.04
C THR A 8 3.74 -0.96 12.47
N VAL A 9 3.16 0.09 13.06
CA VAL A 9 2.62 0.04 14.43
C VAL A 9 1.42 -0.93 14.52
N PRO A 10 0.38 -0.84 13.67
CA PRO A 10 -0.68 -1.84 13.62
C PRO A 10 -0.16 -3.25 13.38
N GLN A 11 0.84 -3.41 12.50
CA GLN A 11 1.44 -4.71 12.23
C GLN A 11 2.04 -5.34 13.50
N ILE A 12 2.87 -4.60 14.25
CA ILE A 12 3.44 -5.07 15.53
C ILE A 12 2.32 -5.45 16.51
N GLY A 13 1.27 -4.62 16.61
CA GLY A 13 0.11 -4.89 17.48
C GLY A 13 -0.67 -6.16 17.10
N GLY A 14 -0.70 -6.50 15.81
CA GLY A 14 -1.38 -7.69 15.29
C GLY A 14 -0.60 -9.00 15.43
N MET A 15 0.73 -8.95 15.49
CA MET A 15 1.60 -10.14 15.44
C MET A 15 1.29 -11.18 16.52
N TYR A 16 1.15 -10.75 17.78
CA TYR A 16 0.85 -11.65 18.89
C TYR A 16 -0.48 -12.39 18.67
N ARG A 17 -1.55 -11.66 18.29
CA ARG A 17 -2.89 -12.24 18.15
C ARG A 17 -2.94 -13.24 16.99
N GLY A 18 -2.32 -12.89 15.86
CA GLY A 18 -2.25 -13.78 14.70
C GLY A 18 -1.46 -15.07 14.99
N ASP A 19 -0.31 -14.96 15.68
CA ASP A 19 0.48 -16.13 16.06
C ASP A 19 -0.25 -17.01 17.10
N ARG A 20 -0.88 -16.39 18.09
CA ARG A 20 -1.65 -17.06 19.14
C ARG A 20 -2.79 -17.88 18.55
N ALA A 21 -3.63 -17.27 17.71
CA ALA A 21 -4.79 -17.94 17.10
C ALA A 21 -4.38 -19.18 16.29
N ARG A 22 -3.32 -19.05 15.47
CA ARG A 22 -2.79 -20.18 14.69
C ARG A 22 -2.25 -21.31 15.57
N LYS A 23 -1.54 -20.98 16.66
CA LYS A 23 -0.95 -21.99 17.55
C LYS A 23 -1.97 -22.64 18.47
N GLU A 24 -3.00 -21.93 18.91
CA GLU A 24 -4.11 -22.50 19.70
C GLU A 24 -4.79 -23.63 18.93
N THR A 25 -5.11 -23.44 17.65
CA THR A 25 -5.62 -24.51 16.77
C THR A 25 -4.69 -25.72 16.74
N LEU A 26 -3.37 -25.53 16.60
CA LEU A 26 -2.42 -26.65 16.57
C LEU A 26 -2.35 -27.42 17.90
N VAL A 27 -2.51 -26.73 19.03
CA VAL A 27 -2.52 -27.34 20.36
C VAL A 27 -3.82 -28.10 20.59
N GLU A 28 -4.98 -27.51 20.22
CA GLU A 28 -6.30 -28.14 20.36
C GLU A 28 -6.40 -29.46 19.62
N TYR A 29 -5.84 -29.54 18.40
CA TYR A 29 -5.81 -30.78 17.62
C TYR A 29 -4.61 -31.70 17.94
N GLY A 30 -3.83 -31.39 18.98
CA GLY A 30 -2.75 -32.26 19.47
C GLY A 30 -1.49 -32.30 18.61
N PHE A 31 -1.32 -31.38 17.65
CA PHE A 31 -0.10 -31.27 16.83
C PHE A 31 1.07 -30.62 17.59
N ARG A 32 0.78 -29.85 18.64
CA ARG A 32 1.79 -29.16 19.47
C ARG A 32 1.45 -29.27 20.95
N LEU A 33 2.48 -29.28 21.79
CA LEU A 33 2.32 -29.15 23.25
C LEU A 33 1.86 -27.74 23.63
N PRO A 34 1.14 -27.56 24.76
CA PRO A 34 0.72 -26.24 25.22
C PRO A 34 1.86 -25.22 25.39
N SER A 35 3.07 -25.67 25.74
CA SER A 35 4.26 -24.81 25.85
C SER A 35 4.68 -24.14 24.54
N ALA A 36 4.19 -24.61 23.39
CA ALA A 36 4.44 -23.95 22.11
C ALA A 36 3.84 -22.53 22.04
N LEU A 37 2.84 -22.23 22.87
CA LEU A 37 2.23 -20.90 22.96
C LEU A 37 3.15 -19.85 23.60
N ASP A 38 4.18 -20.26 24.35
CA ASP A 38 5.13 -19.37 25.01
C ASP A 38 6.24 -18.90 24.05
N ASN A 39 6.52 -19.66 23.00
CA ASN A 39 7.42 -19.23 21.93
C ASN A 39 6.65 -18.33 20.96
N ARG A 40 6.54 -17.03 21.24
CA ARG A 40 5.64 -16.12 20.53
C ARG A 40 6.28 -14.75 20.27
N PRO A 41 5.73 -13.94 19.35
CA PRO A 41 6.03 -12.52 19.28
C PRO A 41 5.68 -11.81 20.59
N MET A 42 6.30 -10.65 20.79
CA MET A 42 5.93 -9.74 21.88
C MET A 42 4.49 -9.26 21.72
N LYS A 43 3.81 -9.07 22.84
CA LYS A 43 2.60 -8.25 22.90
C LYS A 43 2.98 -6.79 22.67
N PHE A 44 2.01 -5.98 22.28
CA PHE A 44 2.25 -4.58 22.00
C PHE A 44 2.77 -3.83 23.23
N GLU A 45 2.21 -4.12 24.41
CA GLU A 45 2.61 -3.50 25.67
C GLU A 45 4.03 -3.91 26.10
N GLU A 46 4.45 -5.14 25.76
CA GLU A 46 5.82 -5.64 25.99
C GLU A 46 6.81 -4.88 25.09
N PHE A 47 6.44 -4.63 23.84
CA PHE A 47 7.24 -3.83 22.91
C PHE A 47 7.36 -2.37 23.38
N GLU A 48 6.26 -1.75 23.80
CA GLU A 48 6.26 -0.37 24.30
C GLU A 48 7.18 -0.20 25.52
N ALA A 49 7.17 -1.15 26.45
CA ALA A 49 8.02 -1.10 27.64
C ALA A 49 9.53 -1.17 27.31
N LEU A 50 9.90 -1.80 26.20
CA LEU A 50 11.29 -1.95 25.75
C LEU A 50 11.77 -0.79 24.85
N ALA A 51 10.85 0.04 24.34
CA ALA A 51 11.14 1.13 23.42
C ALA A 51 10.66 2.50 23.96
N PRO A 52 11.16 2.94 25.13
CA PRO A 52 10.69 4.17 25.78
C PRO A 52 10.99 5.44 24.99
N GLN A 53 12.05 5.43 24.17
CA GLN A 53 12.34 6.50 23.21
C GLN A 53 12.19 5.94 21.79
N THR A 54 11.14 6.40 21.10
CA THR A 54 10.81 5.95 19.74
C THR A 54 10.58 7.16 18.84
N ILE A 55 11.15 7.10 17.63
CA ILE A 55 10.90 8.07 16.56
C ILE A 55 10.00 7.37 15.54
N TYR A 56 8.81 7.91 15.32
CA TYR A 56 7.87 7.48 14.30
C TYR A 56 8.11 8.30 13.03
N VAL A 57 8.31 7.63 11.90
CA VAL A 57 8.54 8.27 10.61
C VAL A 57 7.41 7.85 9.69
N SER A 58 6.63 8.83 9.21
CA SER A 58 5.57 8.61 8.22
C SER A 58 5.11 9.94 7.61
N ALA A 59 4.71 9.90 6.35
CA ALA A 59 3.99 11.02 5.73
C ALA A 59 2.56 11.20 6.27
N THR A 60 1.98 10.15 6.85
CA THR A 60 0.58 10.10 7.32
C THR A 60 0.49 9.41 8.69
N PRO A 61 1.00 10.04 9.77
CA PRO A 61 1.02 9.42 11.09
C PRO A 61 -0.38 9.01 11.57
N GLY A 62 -0.48 7.82 12.14
CA GLY A 62 -1.73 7.30 12.71
C GLY A 62 -2.09 7.91 14.06
N ALA A 63 -3.27 7.54 14.57
CA ALA A 63 -3.78 8.05 15.85
C ALA A 63 -2.88 7.68 17.05
N TYR A 64 -2.27 6.50 17.01
CA TYR A 64 -1.38 6.03 18.08
C TYR A 64 -0.12 6.91 18.19
N GLU A 65 0.49 7.22 17.05
CA GLU A 65 1.72 8.02 17.01
C GLU A 65 1.47 9.46 17.44
N LEU A 66 0.33 10.03 17.03
CA LEU A 66 -0.10 11.37 17.45
C LEU A 66 -0.34 11.46 18.96
N ASP A 67 -1.01 10.46 19.54
CA ASP A 67 -1.24 10.37 20.99
C ASP A 67 0.08 10.23 21.77
N LYS A 68 0.96 9.30 21.34
CA LYS A 68 2.26 9.08 21.99
C LYS A 68 3.21 10.27 21.90
N SER A 69 3.10 11.07 20.85
CA SER A 69 3.91 12.26 20.65
C SER A 69 3.32 13.50 21.33
N GLY A 70 2.16 13.38 22.01
CA GLY A 70 1.48 14.51 22.64
C GLY A 70 1.03 15.59 21.63
N GLY A 71 0.88 15.21 20.35
CA GLY A 71 0.63 16.13 19.25
C GLY A 71 1.85 16.93 18.76
N GLU A 72 3.04 16.76 19.34
CA GLU A 72 4.26 17.39 18.84
C GLU A 72 4.83 16.60 17.66
N VAL A 73 4.76 17.20 16.46
CA VAL A 73 5.22 16.59 15.21
C VAL A 73 6.30 17.45 14.58
N VAL A 74 7.33 16.81 14.01
CA VAL A 74 8.39 17.47 13.25
C VAL A 74 8.11 17.27 11.76
N ASP A 75 7.76 18.36 11.07
CA ASP A 75 7.44 18.31 9.65
C ASP A 75 8.68 18.46 8.76
N GLN A 76 8.83 17.57 7.78
CA GLN A 76 9.82 17.66 6.73
C GLN A 76 9.15 17.71 5.35
N VAL A 77 8.63 18.88 4.99
CA VAL A 77 7.87 19.08 3.73
C VAL A 77 8.74 19.48 2.53
N VAL A 78 9.93 20.05 2.76
CA VAL A 78 10.78 20.56 1.69
C VAL A 78 11.57 19.42 1.04
N ARG A 79 11.35 19.19 -0.26
CA ARG A 79 12.12 18.23 -1.05
C ARG A 79 13.44 18.85 -1.56
N PRO A 80 14.60 18.18 -1.44
CA PRO A 80 15.88 18.72 -1.92
C PRO A 80 15.91 19.07 -3.41
N THR A 81 15.08 18.40 -4.22
CA THR A 81 14.97 18.63 -5.67
C THR A 81 14.07 19.82 -6.03
N GLY A 82 13.31 20.37 -5.08
CA GLY A 82 12.31 21.40 -5.33
C GLY A 82 11.01 20.89 -5.97
N LEU A 83 10.81 19.57 -6.07
CA LEU A 83 9.57 18.99 -6.58
C LEU A 83 8.38 19.40 -5.72
N LEU A 84 7.34 19.94 -6.37
CA LEU A 84 6.10 20.36 -5.73
C LEU A 84 5.11 19.19 -5.64
N ASP A 85 4.15 19.33 -4.72
CA ASP A 85 3.00 18.42 -4.69
C ASP A 85 2.17 18.56 -5.97
N PRO A 86 1.57 17.45 -6.45
CA PRO A 86 0.77 17.47 -7.67
C PRO A 86 -0.52 18.29 -7.48
N ILE A 87 -1.03 18.83 -8.59
CA ILE A 87 -2.34 19.49 -8.62
C ILE A 87 -3.43 18.42 -8.55
N ILE A 88 -4.46 18.67 -7.75
CA ILE A 88 -5.60 17.77 -7.56
C ILE A 88 -6.83 18.38 -8.23
N GLU A 89 -7.51 17.58 -9.07
CA GLU A 89 -8.76 17.93 -9.73
C GLU A 89 -9.84 16.90 -9.38
N VAL A 90 -11.07 17.38 -9.17
CA VAL A 90 -12.24 16.52 -8.92
C VAL A 90 -13.17 16.61 -10.13
N ARG A 91 -13.45 15.47 -10.76
CA ARG A 91 -14.28 15.38 -11.97
C ARG A 91 -15.53 14.51 -11.73
N PRO A 92 -16.66 14.78 -12.42
CA PRO A 92 -17.88 13.98 -12.27
C PRO A 92 -17.72 12.53 -12.78
N VAL A 93 -18.45 11.61 -12.18
CA VAL A 93 -18.40 10.16 -12.51
C VAL A 93 -18.99 9.83 -13.90
N ALA A 94 -19.93 10.64 -14.40
CA ALA A 94 -20.77 10.31 -15.56
C ALA A 94 -20.00 9.92 -16.83
N THR A 95 -18.83 10.52 -17.08
CA THR A 95 -17.97 10.27 -18.24
C THR A 95 -16.55 9.89 -17.83
N GLN A 96 -16.38 9.31 -16.64
CA GLN A 96 -15.05 9.13 -16.03
C GLN A 96 -14.09 8.27 -16.87
N VAL A 97 -14.59 7.27 -17.59
CA VAL A 97 -13.76 6.35 -18.38
C VAL A 97 -13.26 7.04 -19.66
N ASP A 98 -14.16 7.74 -20.37
CA ASP A 98 -13.81 8.48 -21.58
C ASP A 98 -12.86 9.66 -21.27
N ASP A 99 -13.09 10.33 -20.13
CA ASP A 99 -12.25 11.41 -19.63
C ASP A 99 -10.85 10.90 -19.28
N LEU A 100 -10.76 9.78 -18.54
CA LEU A 100 -9.51 9.10 -18.22
C LEU A 100 -8.75 8.67 -19.48
N LEU A 101 -9.43 8.06 -20.47
CA LEU A 101 -8.81 7.65 -21.73
C LEU A 101 -8.22 8.86 -22.48
N SER A 102 -8.94 10.00 -22.47
CA SER A 102 -8.46 11.23 -23.08
C SER A 102 -7.20 11.76 -22.37
N GLU A 103 -7.18 11.77 -21.03
CA GLU A 103 -6.01 12.16 -20.24
C GLU A 103 -4.82 11.22 -20.46
N ILE A 104 -5.05 9.90 -20.52
CA ILE A 104 -4.02 8.90 -20.82
C ILE A 104 -3.33 9.24 -22.14
N ARG A 105 -4.10 9.50 -23.21
CA ARG A 105 -3.55 9.82 -24.53
C ARG A 105 -2.71 11.10 -24.52
N LEU A 106 -3.13 12.12 -23.76
CA LEU A 106 -2.36 13.36 -23.59
C LEU A 106 -1.00 13.10 -22.93
N ARG A 107 -0.95 12.23 -21.92
CA ARG A 107 0.29 11.87 -21.20
C ARG A 107 1.20 10.99 -22.04
N THR A 108 0.65 9.98 -22.71
CA THR A 108 1.40 9.08 -23.59
C THR A 108 2.05 9.84 -24.76
N ALA A 109 1.36 10.85 -25.31
CA ALA A 109 1.90 11.67 -26.40
C ALA A 109 3.19 12.43 -26.05
N ILE A 110 3.44 12.68 -24.76
CA ILE A 110 4.66 13.33 -24.24
C ILE A 110 5.57 12.36 -23.47
N ASN A 111 5.36 11.06 -23.62
CA ASN A 111 6.13 9.99 -22.98
C ASN A 111 6.10 10.03 -21.44
N GLU A 112 4.97 10.43 -20.86
CA GLU A 112 4.66 10.27 -19.43
C GLU A 112 3.94 8.93 -19.17
N ARG A 113 3.75 8.58 -17.89
CA ARG A 113 3.08 7.34 -17.45
C ARG A 113 1.89 7.67 -16.57
N VAL A 114 0.88 6.79 -16.57
CA VAL A 114 -0.35 6.97 -15.80
C VAL A 114 -0.54 5.81 -14.82
N LEU A 115 -0.86 6.15 -13.57
CA LEU A 115 -1.27 5.19 -12.54
C LEU A 115 -2.76 5.34 -12.29
N VAL A 116 -3.50 4.23 -12.30
CA VAL A 116 -4.94 4.22 -12.06
C VAL A 116 -5.24 3.25 -10.93
N THR A 117 -6.02 3.70 -9.95
CA THR A 117 -6.47 2.85 -8.83
C THR A 117 -7.99 2.71 -8.87
N THR A 118 -8.47 1.48 -8.77
CA THR A 118 -9.90 1.16 -8.67
C THR A 118 -10.20 0.52 -7.31
N LEU A 119 -11.48 0.45 -6.95
CA LEU A 119 -11.92 -0.11 -5.66
C LEU A 119 -12.04 -1.63 -5.65
N THR A 120 -12.19 -2.27 -6.81
CA THR A 120 -12.42 -3.71 -6.88
C THR A 120 -11.60 -4.33 -8.01
N LYS A 121 -11.19 -5.58 -7.81
CA LYS A 121 -10.49 -6.38 -8.84
C LYS A 121 -11.24 -6.38 -10.17
N ARG A 122 -12.55 -6.62 -10.13
CA ARG A 122 -13.40 -6.61 -11.33
C ARG A 122 -13.37 -5.26 -12.07
N MET A 123 -13.43 -4.13 -11.34
CA MET A 123 -13.31 -2.82 -11.98
C MET A 123 -11.93 -2.60 -12.61
N ALA A 124 -10.86 -3.11 -11.99
CA ALA A 124 -9.52 -3.02 -12.57
C ALA A 124 -9.41 -3.88 -13.84
N GLU A 125 -9.95 -5.09 -13.82
CA GLU A 125 -10.01 -6.01 -14.96
C GLU A 125 -10.82 -5.40 -16.12
N ASP A 126 -12.07 -5.01 -15.86
CA ASP A 126 -12.98 -4.40 -16.85
C ASP A 126 -12.37 -3.13 -17.47
N LEU A 127 -11.71 -2.28 -16.65
CA LEU A 127 -11.05 -1.07 -17.14
C LEU A 127 -9.80 -1.39 -17.98
N THR A 128 -9.02 -2.39 -17.59
CA THR A 128 -7.82 -2.80 -18.33
C THR A 128 -8.21 -3.32 -19.70
N GLU A 129 -9.20 -4.22 -19.77
CA GLU A 129 -9.72 -4.75 -21.03
C GLU A 129 -10.24 -3.63 -21.93
N TYR A 130 -11.05 -2.71 -21.39
CA TYR A 130 -11.52 -1.55 -22.14
C TYR A 130 -10.38 -0.71 -22.73
N LEU A 131 -9.33 -0.43 -21.95
CA LEU A 131 -8.18 0.36 -22.43
C LEU A 131 -7.38 -0.38 -23.50
N GLU A 132 -7.20 -1.70 -23.36
CA GLU A 132 -6.56 -2.55 -24.38
C GLU A 132 -7.34 -2.55 -25.70
N GLU A 133 -8.67 -2.69 -25.64
CA GLU A 133 -9.55 -2.64 -26.82
C GLU A 133 -9.45 -1.28 -27.56
N HIS A 134 -9.18 -0.20 -26.83
CA HIS A 134 -8.99 1.14 -27.38
C HIS A 134 -7.54 1.45 -27.80
N GLY A 135 -6.65 0.45 -27.75
CA GLY A 135 -5.29 0.50 -28.25
C GLY A 135 -4.26 1.07 -27.28
N GLU A 136 -4.60 1.25 -26.01
CA GLU A 136 -3.67 1.74 -24.99
C GLU A 136 -2.79 0.60 -24.46
N ARG A 137 -1.51 0.91 -24.21
CA ARG A 137 -0.58 -0.06 -23.61
C ARG A 137 -0.73 -0.05 -22.09
N VAL A 138 -1.60 -0.92 -21.59
CA VAL A 138 -1.93 -1.01 -20.15
C VAL A 138 -1.48 -2.35 -19.56
N ARG A 139 -1.17 -2.37 -18.27
CA ARG A 139 -1.00 -3.58 -17.47
C ARG A 139 -1.79 -3.44 -16.17
N TYR A 140 -2.29 -4.57 -15.68
CA TYR A 140 -2.95 -4.67 -14.39
C TYR A 140 -2.00 -5.26 -13.33
N LEU A 141 -1.86 -4.56 -12.20
CA LEU A 141 -1.15 -4.99 -11.02
C LEU A 141 -2.13 -5.64 -10.03
N HIS A 142 -2.34 -6.94 -10.16
CA HIS A 142 -3.24 -7.67 -9.27
C HIS A 142 -2.68 -7.77 -7.84
N SER A 143 -3.56 -7.73 -6.83
CA SER A 143 -3.16 -7.79 -5.41
C SER A 143 -2.31 -9.01 -5.04
N ASP A 144 -2.52 -10.14 -5.73
CA ASP A 144 -1.94 -11.45 -5.37
C ASP A 144 -0.64 -11.78 -6.12
N ILE A 145 -0.08 -10.84 -6.89
CA ILE A 145 1.23 -11.03 -7.54
C ILE A 145 2.35 -11.08 -6.50
N ASP A 146 3.37 -11.88 -6.77
CA ASP A 146 4.54 -11.95 -5.91
C ASP A 146 5.40 -10.68 -6.02
N THR A 147 6.28 -10.48 -5.02
CA THR A 147 7.12 -9.29 -4.94
C THR A 147 8.08 -9.16 -6.14
N VAL A 148 8.55 -10.27 -6.71
CA VAL A 148 9.49 -10.22 -7.85
C VAL A 148 8.74 -9.78 -9.10
N GLU A 149 7.60 -10.41 -9.40
CA GLU A 149 6.75 -10.02 -10.54
C GLU A 149 6.32 -8.55 -10.45
N ARG A 150 5.91 -8.08 -9.26
CA ARG A 150 5.59 -6.65 -9.02
C ARG A 150 6.74 -5.72 -9.42
N MET A 151 7.97 -6.07 -9.06
CA MET A 151 9.16 -5.27 -9.38
C MET A 151 9.46 -5.27 -10.87
N GLU A 152 9.22 -6.38 -11.57
CA GLU A 152 9.37 -6.47 -13.02
C GLU A 152 8.36 -5.57 -13.74
N ILE A 153 7.08 -5.61 -13.34
CA ILE A 153 6.04 -4.76 -13.91
C ILE A 153 6.38 -3.26 -13.73
N ILE A 154 6.82 -2.87 -12.53
CA ILE A 154 7.23 -1.48 -12.25
C ILE A 154 8.43 -1.07 -13.10
N ARG A 155 9.41 -1.97 -13.30
CA ARG A 155 10.56 -1.71 -14.17
C ARG A 155 10.12 -1.51 -15.61
N ASP A 156 9.24 -2.36 -16.11
CA ASP A 156 8.78 -2.32 -17.50
C ASP A 156 7.94 -1.05 -17.78
N LEU A 157 7.16 -0.57 -16.79
CA LEU A 157 6.51 0.76 -16.85
C LEU A 157 7.53 1.88 -17.02
N ARG A 158 8.63 1.84 -16.25
CA ARG A 158 9.71 2.85 -16.31
C ARG A 158 10.48 2.79 -17.63
N LEU A 159 10.64 1.60 -18.20
CA LEU A 159 11.27 1.41 -19.52
C LEU A 159 10.36 1.85 -20.67
N GLY A 160 9.04 1.97 -20.43
CA GLY A 160 8.08 2.37 -21.45
C GLY A 160 7.60 1.22 -22.33
N GLU A 161 7.71 -0.02 -21.85
CA GLU A 161 7.10 -1.18 -22.50
C GLU A 161 5.56 -1.02 -22.55
N PHE A 162 5.01 -0.37 -21.53
CA PHE A 162 3.61 0.07 -21.45
C PHE A 162 3.51 1.43 -20.75
N ASP A 163 2.36 2.10 -20.87
CA ASP A 163 2.17 3.51 -20.45
C ASP A 163 1.25 3.65 -19.22
N VAL A 164 0.34 2.70 -19.03
CA VAL A 164 -0.70 2.76 -17.99
C VAL A 164 -0.60 1.57 -17.05
N LEU A 165 -0.54 1.80 -15.75
CA LEU A 165 -0.62 0.76 -14.72
C LEU A 165 -1.93 0.90 -13.95
N GLY A 166 -2.82 -0.08 -14.10
CA GLY A 166 -4.03 -0.23 -13.29
C GLY A 166 -3.76 -1.08 -12.05
N GLY A 167 -4.43 -0.80 -10.94
CA GLY A 167 -4.39 -1.64 -9.74
C GLY A 167 -5.65 -1.49 -8.91
N ASP A 168 -6.00 -2.52 -8.14
CA ASP A 168 -7.02 -2.42 -7.10
C ASP A 168 -6.38 -1.96 -5.79
N GLN A 169 -7.11 -1.19 -5.00
CA GLN A 169 -6.67 -0.86 -3.65
C GLN A 169 -6.57 -2.16 -2.85
N PRO A 170 -5.42 -2.46 -2.19
CA PRO A 170 -5.34 -3.63 -1.33
C PRO A 170 -6.44 -3.53 -0.26
N ALA A 171 -7.21 -4.60 -0.10
CA ALA A 171 -8.19 -4.67 0.98
C ALA A 171 -7.47 -4.36 2.30
N ALA A 172 -7.95 -3.33 3.00
CA ALA A 172 -7.42 -2.88 4.28
C ALA A 172 -7.46 -3.99 5.35
#